data_AF-A0A0R2P9X5-F1
#
_entry.id   AF-A0A0R2P9X5-F1
#
_cell.length_a   1.000
_cell.length_b   1.000
_cell.length_c   1.000
_cell.angle_alpha   90.00
_cell.angle_beta   90.00
_cell.angle_gamma   90.00
#
_symmetry.space_group_name_H-M   'P 1'
#
loop_
_entity.id
_entity.type
_entity.pdbx_description
1 polymer ?
#
loop_
_entity_poly.entity_id
_entity_poly.type
_entity_poly.pdbx_seq_one_letter_code
_entity_poly.pdbx_strand_id
1 'polypeptide(L)'
;MDKDKTPVGIFAVQIMDFKENTFSAKIIDPLDIEIISKKIDIDTVEQEFKILNSGNYELIIQSSDYKESYVAGAIGPLPDTDKKLIITSSSTLCTIIGMGGLVIVAIYEIRNKRKSV
;
A
#
# COMPACT_ATOMS: atom_id res chain seq x y z
N MET A 1 19.11 4.69 7.68
CA MET A 1 19.16 3.94 6.41
C MET A 1 20.54 4.10 5.81
N ASP A 2 21.06 3.06 5.17
CA ASP A 2 22.40 3.02 4.60
C ASP A 2 22.28 2.89 3.08
N LYS A 3 22.69 3.94 2.35
CA LYS A 3 22.57 4.00 0.89
C LYS A 3 23.29 2.85 0.18
N ASP A 4 24.46 2.46 0.70
CA ASP A 4 25.33 1.51 0.02
C ASP A 4 24.84 0.06 0.22
N LYS A 5 24.00 -0.17 1.23
CA LYS A 5 23.37 -1.48 1.49
C LYS A 5 21.95 -1.57 0.95
N THR A 6 21.17 -0.51 1.13
CA THR A 6 19.75 -0.45 0.79
C THR A 6 19.52 0.83 0.00
N PRO A 7 19.60 0.80 -1.34
CA PRO A 7 19.45 2.00 -2.17
C PRO A 7 18.00 2.48 -2.29
N VAL A 8 17.03 1.64 -1.88
CA VAL A 8 15.61 1.92 -1.93
C VAL A 8 15.00 1.79 -0.54
N GLY A 9 14.23 2.78 -0.14
CA GLY A 9 13.39 2.78 1.05
C GLY A 9 11.93 2.60 0.66
N ILE A 10 11.12 2.16 1.62
CA ILE A 10 9.68 2.03 1.49
C ILE A 10 9.00 2.65 2.71
N PHE A 11 7.87 3.32 2.48
CA PHE A 11 6.98 3.75 3.55
C PHE A 11 5.56 3.23 3.31
N ALA A 12 4.85 2.99 4.40
CA ALA A 12 3.45 2.62 4.41
C ALA A 12 2.69 3.50 5.42
N VAL A 13 1.49 3.93 5.03
CA VAL A 13 0.56 4.68 5.88
C VAL A 13 -0.80 4.03 5.81
N GLN A 14 -1.43 3.79 6.95
CA GLN A 14 -2.80 3.30 7.07
C GLN A 14 -3.62 4.23 7.97
N ILE A 15 -4.83 4.55 7.53
CA ILE A 15 -5.76 5.46 8.21
C ILE A 15 -7.07 4.71 8.43
N MET A 16 -7.51 4.59 9.68
CA MET A 16 -8.75 3.86 9.99
C MET A 16 -10.02 4.61 9.59
N ASP A 17 -10.09 5.91 9.91
CA ASP A 17 -11.24 6.77 9.58
C ASP A 17 -10.91 7.66 8.38
N PHE A 18 -10.63 7.01 7.25
CA PHE A 18 -10.17 7.71 6.05
C PHE A 18 -11.23 8.67 5.50
N LYS A 19 -10.77 9.85 5.12
CA LYS A 19 -11.54 10.85 4.37
C LYS A 19 -10.66 11.41 3.27
N GLU A 20 -11.21 11.45 2.06
CA GLU A 20 -10.49 11.88 0.87
C GLU A 20 -9.94 13.30 1.03
N ASN A 21 -8.76 13.56 0.45
CA ASN A 21 -8.08 14.85 0.47
C ASN A 21 -7.78 15.44 1.87
N THR A 22 -7.90 14.63 2.93
CA THR A 22 -7.72 15.12 4.30
C THR A 22 -6.28 14.97 4.79
N PHE A 23 -5.63 13.87 4.42
CA PHE A 23 -4.30 13.53 4.91
C PHE A 23 -3.23 13.68 3.83
N SER A 24 -2.02 14.04 4.25
CA SER A 24 -0.83 14.04 3.42
C SER A 24 0.33 13.37 4.14
N ALA A 25 1.22 12.76 3.38
CA ALA A 25 2.47 12.19 3.86
C ALA A 25 3.62 12.84 3.12
N LYS A 26 4.70 13.12 3.84
CA LYS A 26 5.96 13.57 3.27
C LYS A 26 7.14 12.84 3.91
N ILE A 27 8.20 12.68 3.12
CA ILE A 27 9.45 12.09 3.55
C ILE A 27 10.53 13.17 3.55
N ILE A 28 11.18 13.33 4.69
CA ILE A 28 12.34 14.20 4.88
C ILE A 28 13.60 13.33 4.92
N ASP A 29 14.62 13.74 4.17
CA ASP A 29 15.91 13.06 4.15
C ASP A 29 16.81 13.49 5.32
N PRO A 30 17.97 12.86 5.51
CA PRO A 30 18.90 13.20 6.60
C PRO A 30 19.48 14.62 6.54
N LEU A 31 19.25 15.36 5.45
CA LEU A 31 19.69 16.74 5.24
C LEU A 31 18.53 17.74 5.36
N ASP A 32 17.40 17.31 5.94
CA ASP A 32 16.16 18.10 6.06
C ASP A 32 15.52 18.48 4.71
N ILE A 33 15.82 17.74 3.64
CA ILE A 33 15.26 17.96 2.31
C ILE A 33 14.03 17.08 2.12
N GLU A 34 12.93 17.69 1.68
CA GLU A 34 11.74 16.95 1.27
C GLU A 34 12.00 16.19 -0.04
N ILE A 35 11.93 14.86 0.01
CA ILE A 35 12.15 13.99 -1.15
C ILE A 35 10.85 13.43 -1.74
N ILE A 36 9.79 13.36 -0.92
CA ILE A 36 8.44 12.96 -1.34
C ILE A 36 7.42 13.82 -0.61
N SER A 37 6.38 14.24 -1.31
CA SER A 37 5.16 14.79 -0.75
C SER A 37 3.97 14.28 -1.54
N LYS A 38 3.00 13.71 -0.83
CA LYS A 38 1.87 13.02 -1.42
C LYS A 38 0.60 13.21 -0.59
N LYS A 39 -0.51 13.46 -1.28
CA LYS A 39 -1.84 13.38 -0.69
C LYS A 39 -2.28 11.92 -0.59
N ILE A 40 -2.93 11.59 0.51
CA ILE A 40 -3.44 10.25 0.76
C ILE A 40 -4.86 10.19 0.21
N ASP A 41 -5.03 9.50 -0.91
CA ASP A 41 -6.28 9.42 -1.67
C ASP A 41 -7.09 8.16 -1.35
N ILE A 42 -6.49 7.20 -0.65
CA ILE A 42 -7.11 5.96 -0.17
C ILE A 42 -6.66 5.67 1.27
N ASP A 43 -7.38 4.80 1.98
CA ASP A 43 -7.12 4.47 3.39
C ASP A 43 -5.74 3.88 3.67
N THR A 44 -5.06 3.34 2.65
CA THR A 44 -3.76 2.70 2.77
C THR A 44 -2.84 3.08 1.61
N VAL A 45 -1.65 3.59 1.90
CA VAL A 45 -0.65 3.98 0.88
C VAL A 45 0.66 3.29 1.18
N GLU A 46 1.25 2.65 0.17
CA GLU A 46 2.59 2.08 0.19
C GLU A 46 3.39 2.68 -0.97
N GLN A 47 4.59 3.21 -0.69
CA GLN A 47 5.41 3.82 -1.74
C GLN A 47 6.90 3.71 -1.47
N GLU A 48 7.63 3.39 -2.54
CA GLU A 48 9.09 3.34 -2.58
C GLU A 48 9.70 4.72 -2.82
N PHE A 49 10.91 4.92 -2.30
CA PHE A 49 11.71 6.11 -2.53
C PHE A 49 13.20 5.77 -2.62
N LYS A 50 13.95 6.60 -3.33
CA LYS A 50 15.41 6.42 -3.45
C LYS A 50 16.11 6.97 -2.21
N ILE A 51 17.03 6.19 -1.67
CA ILE A 51 17.92 6.64 -0.58
C ILE A 51 19.12 7.32 -1.23
N LEU A 52 19.19 8.64 -1.12
CA LEU A 52 20.27 9.46 -1.70
C LEU A 52 21.42 9.70 -0.72
N ASN A 53 21.10 9.74 0.57
CA ASN A 53 22.03 10.02 1.65
C ASN A 53 21.84 8.98 2.76
N SER A 54 22.95 8.46 3.29
CA SER A 54 22.88 7.59 4.48
C SER A 54 22.54 8.43 5.70
N GLY A 55 21.60 7.97 6.52
CA GLY A 55 21.16 8.68 7.72
C GLY A 55 19.71 8.38 8.11
N ASN A 56 19.15 9.24 8.95
CA ASN A 56 17.78 9.10 9.41
C ASN A 56 16.81 9.76 8.44
N TYR A 57 15.78 9.03 8.06
CA TYR A 57 14.69 9.53 7.23
C TYR A 57 13.46 9.66 8.12
N GLU A 58 12.70 10.74 7.93
CA GLU A 58 11.49 11.00 8.71
C GLU A 58 10.26 10.92 7.82
N LEU A 59 9.26 10.18 8.29
CA LEU A 59 7.92 10.16 7.70
C LEU A 59 7.04 11.10 8.53
N ILE A 60 6.55 12.17 7.89
CA ILE A 60 5.64 13.13 8.49
C ILE A 60 4.27 12.95 7.86
N ILE A 61 3.27 12.66 8.70
CA ILE A 61 1.87 12.53 8.28
C ILE A 61 1.09 13.68 8.88
N GLN A 62 0.33 14.39 8.05
CA GLN A 62 -0.44 15.55 8.45
C GLN A 62 -1.91 15.38 8.07
N SER A 63 -2.79 15.84 8.95
CA SER A 63 -4.22 15.96 8.70
C SER A 63 -4.58 17.44 8.56
N SER A 64 -5.52 17.73 7.66
CA SER A 64 -6.15 19.04 7.53
C SER A 64 -7.47 19.15 8.32
N ASP A 65 -7.94 18.06 8.92
CA ASP A 65 -9.14 18.02 9.77
C ASP A 65 -8.76 18.17 11.25
N TYR A 66 -9.68 18.71 12.04
CA TYR A 66 -9.50 18.94 13.49
C TYR A 66 -9.91 17.73 14.34
N LYS A 67 -10.50 16.70 13.71
CA LYS A 67 -10.86 15.46 14.38
C LYS A 67 -9.64 14.57 14.58
N GLU A 68 -9.55 13.96 15.75
CA GLU A 68 -8.60 12.88 15.98
C GLU A 68 -8.91 11.72 15.02
N SER A 69 -7.86 11.19 14.40
CA SER A 69 -7.95 10.03 13.51
C SER A 69 -6.77 9.11 13.82
N TYR A 70 -7.04 7.81 13.90
CA TYR A 70 -5.99 6.83 14.11
C TYR A 70 -5.21 6.63 12.80
N VAL A 71 -3.92 6.96 12.85
CA VAL A 71 -2.99 6.83 11.73
C VAL A 71 -1.82 5.96 12.18
N ALA A 72 -1.52 4.94 11.40
CA ALA A 72 -0.33 4.12 11.56
C ALA A 72 0.62 4.40 10.39
N GLY A 73 1.90 4.63 10.70
CA GLY A 73 2.94 4.88 9.71
C GLY A 73 4.15 3.99 9.96
N ALA A 74 4.74 3.46 8.89
CA ALA A 74 5.99 2.71 8.92
C ALA A 74 6.92 3.21 7.82
N ILE A 75 8.22 3.28 8.12
CA ILE A 75 9.26 3.66 7.16
C ILE A 75 10.47 2.77 7.40
N GLY A 76 11.08 2.27 6.32
CA GLY A 76 12.20 1.34 6.40
C GLY A 76 12.94 1.17 5.08
N PRO A 77 14.10 0.50 5.09
CA PRO A 77 14.70 0.02 3.85
C PRO A 77 13.77 -1.00 3.17
N LEU A 78 13.72 -0.99 1.84
CA LEU A 78 12.99 -1.99 1.08
C LEU A 78 13.63 -3.38 1.34
N PRO A 79 12.88 -4.39 1.81
CA PRO A 79 13.40 -5.74 1.97
C PRO A 79 13.70 -6.38 0.61
N ASP A 80 14.61 -7.36 0.57
CA ASP A 80 15.02 -8.04 -0.66
C ASP A 80 13.83 -8.49 -1.53
N THR A 81 14.03 -8.37 -2.85
CA THR A 81 13.07 -8.50 -3.97
C THR A 81 12.11 -9.70 -3.90
N ASP A 82 12.44 -10.74 -3.15
CA ASP A 82 11.58 -11.92 -2.95
C ASP A 82 10.39 -11.68 -1.99
N LYS A 83 10.35 -10.54 -1.27
CA LYS A 83 9.28 -10.18 -0.32
C LYS A 83 8.56 -8.88 -0.71
N LYS A 84 8.34 -8.71 -2.02
CA LYS A 84 8.05 -7.43 -2.69
C LYS A 84 6.78 -6.67 -2.25
N LEU A 85 5.92 -7.17 -1.38
CA LEU A 85 4.61 -6.54 -1.15
C LEU A 85 4.23 -6.63 0.33
N ILE A 86 4.22 -5.51 1.04
CA ILE A 86 3.77 -5.47 2.44
C ILE A 86 2.23 -5.56 2.47
N ILE A 87 1.55 -4.92 1.51
CA ILE A 87 0.07 -4.86 1.50
C ILE A 87 -0.57 -5.42 0.21
N THR A 88 0.09 -5.32 -0.95
CA THR A 88 -0.59 -5.46 -2.26
C THR A 88 -0.78 -6.90 -2.77
N SER A 89 -0.04 -7.90 -2.27
CA SER A 89 -0.04 -9.27 -2.84
C SER A 89 -1.26 -10.13 -2.49
N SER A 90 -2.01 -9.80 -1.44
CA SER A 90 -3.05 -10.70 -0.92
C SER A 90 -4.38 -10.62 -1.68
N SER A 91 -4.72 -9.46 -2.26
CA SER A 91 -6.07 -9.20 -2.80
C SER A 91 -6.29 -9.71 -4.23
N THR A 92 -5.25 -9.70 -5.07
CA THR A 92 -5.35 -10.12 -6.48
C THR A 92 -5.58 -11.61 -6.62
N LEU A 93 -4.91 -12.43 -5.82
CA LEU A 93 -5.08 -13.90 -5.83
C LEU A 93 -6.48 -14.31 -5.39
N CYS A 94 -7.03 -13.67 -4.35
CA CYS A 94 -8.38 -13.97 -3.86
C CYS A 94 -9.46 -13.62 -4.90
N THR A 95 -9.29 -12.51 -5.62
CA THR A 95 -10.20 -12.08 -6.70
C THR A 95 -10.22 -13.08 -7.86
N ILE A 96 -9.06 -13.58 -8.29
CA ILE A 96 -8.95 -14.54 -9.40
C ILE A 96 -9.65 -15.86 -9.05
N ILE A 97 -9.48 -16.37 -7.82
CA ILE A 97 -10.16 -17.60 -7.35
C ILE A 97 -11.68 -17.39 -7.29
N GLY A 98 -12.13 -16.24 -6.77
CA GLY A 98 -13.56 -15.91 -6.67
C GLY A 98 -14.24 -15.86 -8.05
N MET A 99 -13.61 -15.22 -9.04
CA MET A 99 -14.13 -15.16 -10.41
C MET A 99 -14.14 -16.54 -11.09
N GLY A 100 -13.14 -17.39 -10.86
CA GLY A 100 -13.10 -18.76 -11.40
C GLY A 100 -14.25 -19.63 -10.90
N GLY A 101 -14.61 -19.53 -9.61
CA GLY A 101 -15.72 -20.29 -9.02
C GLY A 101 -17.08 -19.99 -9.66
N LEU A 102 -17.35 -18.72 -9.96
CA LEU A 102 -18.61 -18.30 -10.60
C LEU A 102 -18.79 -18.90 -12.00
N VAL A 103 -17.71 -19.01 -12.77
CA VAL A 103 -17.75 -19.62 -14.12
C VAL A 103 -18.12 -21.10 -14.05
N ILE A 104 -17.56 -21.84 -13.08
CA ILE A 104 -17.85 -23.27 -12.90
C ILE A 104 -19.32 -23.48 -12.54
N VAL A 105 -19.87 -22.67 -11.62
CA VAL A 105 -21.28 -22.75 -11.22
C VAL A 105 -22.21 -22.45 -12.39
N ALA A 106 -21.92 -21.40 -13.17
CA ALA A 106 -22.72 -21.04 -14.35
C ALA A 106 -22.75 -22.19 -15.40
N ILE A 107 -21.60 -22.81 -15.68
CA ILE A 107 -21.53 -23.95 -16.59
C ILE A 107 -22.31 -25.14 -16.03
N TYR A 108 -22.21 -25.41 -14.72
CA TYR A 108 -22.89 -26.53 -14.08
C TYR A 108 -24.42 -26.38 -14.13
N GLU A 109 -24.96 -25.19 -13.84
CA GLU A 109 -26.40 -24.92 -13.97
C GLU A 109 -26.92 -25.14 -15.40
N ILE A 110 -26.21 -24.63 -16.40
CA ILE A 110 -26.61 -24.78 -17.81
C ILE A 110 -26.62 -26.25 -18.22
N ARG A 111 -25.61 -27.02 -17.81
CA ARG A 111 -25.53 -28.46 -18.12
C ARG A 111 -26.57 -29.28 -17.37
N ASN A 112 -26.89 -28.91 -16.12
CA ASN A 112 -27.93 -29.59 -15.34
C ASN A 112 -29.32 -29.37 -15.96
N LYS A 113 -29.64 -28.15 -16.40
CA LYS A 113 -30.93 -27.86 -17.06
C LYS A 113 -31.10 -28.58 -18.40
N ARG A 114 -30.02 -28.81 -19.15
CA ARG A 114 -30.05 -29.58 -20.41
C ARG A 114 -30.21 -31.09 -20.22
N LYS A 115 -29.97 -31.64 -19.03
CA LYS A 115 -30.19 -33.07 -18.72
C LYS A 115 -31.60 -33.36 -18.17
N SER A 116 -32.40 -32.34 -17.90
CA SER A 116 -33.74 -32.46 -17.32
C SER A 116 -34.86 -32.35 -18.37
N VAL A 117 -34.57 -32.60 -19.64
CA VAL A 117 -35.54 -32.77 -20.75
C VAL A 117 -35.30 -34.12 -21.39
#